data_AF-A0A0D8I4Z5-F1
#
_entry.id   AF-A0A0D8I4Z5-F1
#
_cell.length_a   1.000
_cell.length_b   1.000
_cell.length_c   1.000
_cell.angle_alpha   90.00
_cell.angle_beta   90.00
_cell.angle_gamma   90.00
#
_symmetry.space_group_name_H-M   'P 1'
#
loop_
_entity.id
_entity.type
_entity.pdbx_description
1 polymer ?
#
loop_
_entity_poly.entity_id
_entity_poly.type
_entity_poly.pdbx_seq_one_letter_code
_entity_poly.pdbx_strand_id
1 'polypeptide(L)'
;MAGNDAGAGHVFVVRGRLESVDWDAAVVSTSGSFLPREHWWPVLGLTAQLDFAPAGAGRVRSFPKEGRPAWLLNVASRISVDWLVEGVYEVLDVIARTGIQPGGSRVKPLVALPTFGVGLGGQGGVRGHVIKALIDAAAVCADKYDFDIAFVVANAADYAAYQSVRRGHLCSAGVPPQVQQLADRLRAGDVSLLLGAGVSIPAGLPSWDSLLDRIRSEALPSIDAELFSGLGVLDRAQLLSKALHPQGLGASVVELTGGGAKPTLSHCLLASLGVTKVVTTNYDSLYEKAFESAHGRGSIAVLPREEATASRPWILKMHGDSGDPDSIVLSRRDFVRYDAERRPLGSIVQSLMATGHLVVVGASMTDDNVLRLAHEVLALDEHNGRQRKIGTVITLRQDNLRTELWKNDFDYVAASEADNDSAAARDLEIFLDNLAILTTVDTPYLLDVNYSGLLDGEEIALADSLREVAKIVRSLPESSRERWGVLEATLHRLGAETRPMRRRRGVNDRANISRSG
;
A
#
# COMPACT_ATOMS: atom_id res chain seq x y z
N MET A 1 -4.62 -27.36 -19.45
CA MET A 1 -5.73 -26.39 -19.50
C MET A 1 -6.35 -26.36 -18.11
N ALA A 2 -5.74 -25.59 -17.19
CA ALA A 2 -6.39 -25.23 -15.94
C ALA A 2 -7.30 -24.04 -16.28
N GLY A 3 -8.59 -24.18 -15.96
CA GLY A 3 -9.60 -23.18 -16.24
C GLY A 3 -9.29 -21.85 -15.55
N ASN A 4 -9.82 -20.78 -16.14
CA ASN A 4 -9.73 -19.40 -15.71
C ASN A 4 -10.53 -19.14 -14.41
N ASP A 5 -10.22 -19.84 -13.32
CA ASP A 5 -10.91 -19.73 -12.02
C ASP A 5 -10.57 -18.41 -11.28
N ALA A 6 -9.64 -17.61 -11.80
CA ALA A 6 -9.25 -16.32 -11.24
C ALA A 6 -9.91 -15.11 -11.95
N GLY A 7 -10.85 -15.32 -12.89
CA GLY A 7 -11.56 -14.24 -13.57
C GLY A 7 -10.67 -13.37 -14.49
N ALA A 8 -11.18 -12.20 -14.92
CA ALA A 8 -10.42 -11.22 -15.69
C ALA A 8 -9.31 -10.55 -14.86
N GLY A 9 -8.33 -9.91 -15.50
CA GLY A 9 -7.35 -9.08 -14.80
C GLY A 9 -8.00 -7.87 -14.12
N HIS A 10 -7.35 -7.35 -13.07
CA HIS A 10 -7.82 -6.21 -12.30
C HIS A 10 -6.85 -5.02 -12.40
N VAL A 11 -7.39 -3.81 -12.38
CA VAL A 11 -6.60 -2.57 -12.35
C VAL A 11 -6.59 -2.01 -10.94
N PHE A 12 -5.47 -2.15 -10.25
CA PHE A 12 -5.20 -1.59 -8.94
C PHE A 12 -4.60 -0.18 -9.04
N VAL A 13 -4.85 0.65 -8.03
CA VAL A 13 -4.15 1.92 -7.83
C VAL A 13 -3.69 2.00 -6.39
N VAL A 14 -2.38 2.12 -6.18
CA VAL A 14 -1.78 2.24 -4.86
C VAL A 14 -0.91 3.47 -4.74
N ARG A 15 -0.87 4.05 -3.55
CA ARG A 15 0.01 5.17 -3.27
C ARG A 15 1.40 4.64 -2.92
N GLY A 16 2.44 5.17 -3.57
CA GLY A 16 3.81 4.73 -3.33
C GLY A 16 4.78 5.01 -4.48
N ARG A 17 5.98 4.44 -4.38
CA ARG A 17 6.98 4.47 -5.45
C ARG A 17 7.17 3.09 -6.06
N LEU A 18 7.43 3.06 -7.36
CA LEU A 18 7.47 1.85 -8.17
C LEU A 18 8.56 0.86 -7.70
N GLU A 19 9.67 1.35 -7.16
CA GLU A 19 10.76 0.53 -6.63
C GLU A 19 10.43 -0.18 -5.31
N SER A 20 9.45 0.33 -4.57
CA SER A 20 9.08 -0.12 -3.22
C SER A 20 7.99 -1.19 -3.21
N VAL A 21 7.35 -1.46 -4.35
CA VAL A 21 6.26 -2.45 -4.45
C VAL A 21 6.81 -3.75 -5.02
N ASP A 22 6.28 -4.87 -4.55
CA ASP A 22 6.54 -6.18 -5.14
C ASP A 22 5.72 -6.38 -6.42
N TRP A 23 6.40 -6.48 -7.56
CA TRP A 23 5.81 -6.65 -8.91
C TRP A 23 6.56 -7.68 -9.75
N ASP A 24 5.89 -8.21 -10.77
CA ASP A 24 6.45 -9.21 -11.70
C ASP A 24 7.01 -8.57 -12.97
N ALA A 25 6.40 -7.46 -13.39
CA ALA A 25 6.85 -6.62 -14.50
C ALA A 25 6.73 -5.15 -14.14
N ALA A 26 7.64 -4.31 -14.63
CA ALA A 26 7.52 -2.86 -14.48
C ALA A 26 7.67 -2.13 -15.80
N VAL A 27 6.90 -1.05 -15.98
CA VAL A 27 7.09 -0.11 -17.07
C VAL A 27 7.56 1.20 -16.50
N VAL A 28 8.58 1.83 -17.09
CA VAL A 28 9.03 3.18 -16.71
C VAL A 28 8.94 4.14 -17.89
N SER A 29 8.73 5.41 -17.57
CA SER A 29 8.58 6.45 -18.59
C SER A 29 9.94 6.99 -19.05
N THR A 30 10.06 7.24 -20.36
CA THR A 30 11.27 7.79 -20.97
C THR A 30 10.94 8.84 -22.03
N SER A 31 11.96 9.56 -22.49
CA SER A 31 11.88 10.39 -23.70
C SER A 31 12.22 9.57 -24.95
N GLY A 32 12.19 10.21 -26.13
CA GLY A 32 12.61 9.56 -27.38
C GLY A 32 14.06 9.07 -27.40
N SER A 33 14.89 9.50 -26.44
CA SER A 33 16.25 8.96 -26.27
C SER A 33 16.28 7.57 -25.63
N PHE A 34 15.21 7.13 -24.98
CA PHE A 34 15.17 5.88 -24.18
C PHE A 34 16.30 5.78 -23.13
N LEU A 35 16.83 6.92 -22.68
CA LEU A 35 17.73 7.01 -21.54
C LEU A 35 16.91 7.32 -20.27
N PRO A 36 16.77 6.36 -19.34
CA PRO A 36 15.99 6.55 -18.13
C PRO A 36 16.63 7.60 -17.21
N ARG A 37 15.79 8.46 -16.61
CA ARG A 37 16.25 9.43 -15.61
C ARG A 37 16.58 8.74 -14.29
N GLU A 38 17.38 9.40 -13.46
CA GLU A 38 17.88 8.90 -12.17
C GLU A 38 16.80 8.34 -11.23
N HIS A 39 15.62 8.96 -11.19
CA HIS A 39 14.52 8.46 -10.36
C HIS A 39 14.00 7.07 -10.78
N TRP A 40 14.24 6.62 -12.02
CA TRP A 40 13.90 5.27 -12.47
C TRP A 40 15.02 4.26 -12.23
N TRP A 41 16.23 4.70 -11.85
CA TRP A 41 17.36 3.80 -11.66
C TRP A 41 17.12 2.70 -10.63
N PRO A 42 16.48 2.96 -9.46
CA PRO A 42 16.18 1.90 -8.50
C PRO A 42 15.26 0.81 -9.06
N VAL A 43 14.28 1.19 -9.90
CA VAL A 43 13.38 0.24 -10.58
C VAL A 43 14.13 -0.61 -11.59
N LEU A 44 15.07 0.01 -12.33
CA LEU A 44 15.82 -0.63 -13.39
C LEU A 44 17.10 -1.35 -12.93
N GLY A 45 17.48 -1.21 -11.66
CA GLY A 45 18.73 -1.76 -11.14
C GLY A 45 19.98 -1.03 -11.65
N LEU A 46 19.84 0.26 -12.00
CA LEU A 46 20.95 1.09 -12.47
C LEU A 46 21.66 1.78 -11.30
N THR A 47 22.98 1.89 -11.40
CA THR A 47 23.84 2.68 -10.49
C THR A 47 24.51 3.86 -11.20
N ALA A 48 24.45 3.90 -12.52
CA ALA A 48 25.00 4.94 -13.37
C ALA A 48 24.12 5.14 -14.61
N GLN A 49 24.33 6.26 -15.30
CA GLN A 49 23.66 6.55 -16.56
C GLN A 49 24.10 5.55 -17.64
N LEU A 50 23.16 5.18 -18.52
CA LEU A 50 23.45 4.40 -19.71
C LEU A 50 24.12 5.25 -20.79
N ASP A 51 25.17 4.71 -21.40
CA ASP A 51 25.84 5.33 -22.55
C ASP A 51 24.98 5.28 -23.81
N PHE A 52 24.19 4.20 -23.97
CA PHE A 52 23.35 3.96 -25.13
C PHE A 52 21.96 3.46 -24.72
N ALA A 53 20.97 3.82 -25.52
CA ALA A 53 19.62 3.32 -25.36
C ALA A 53 19.57 1.80 -25.57
N PRO A 54 18.75 1.05 -24.80
CA PRO A 54 18.49 -0.36 -25.07
C PRO A 54 18.04 -0.59 -26.52
N ALA A 55 18.37 -1.74 -27.11
CA ALA A 55 17.97 -2.04 -28.48
C ALA A 55 16.44 -2.15 -28.61
N GLY A 56 15.90 -1.73 -29.75
CA GLY A 56 14.46 -1.80 -30.03
C GLY A 56 14.00 -0.75 -31.04
N ALA A 57 12.73 -0.85 -31.43
CA ALA A 57 12.07 0.07 -32.36
C ALA A 57 10.72 0.51 -31.77
N GLY A 58 10.13 1.58 -32.32
CA GLY A 58 8.82 2.06 -31.88
C GLY A 58 8.87 2.83 -30.55
N ARG A 59 7.79 2.73 -29.77
CA ARG A 59 7.60 3.50 -28.53
C ARG A 59 8.00 2.72 -27.28
N VAL A 60 8.22 1.42 -27.43
CA VAL A 60 8.48 0.48 -26.34
C VAL A 60 9.83 -0.20 -26.55
N ARG A 61 10.63 -0.31 -25.50
CA ARG A 61 11.85 -1.13 -25.50
C ARG A 61 11.89 -1.99 -24.26
N SER A 62 12.26 -3.26 -24.42
CA SER A 62 12.59 -4.10 -23.27
C SER A 62 13.87 -3.58 -22.62
N PHE A 63 13.95 -3.72 -21.31
CA PHE A 63 15.10 -3.36 -20.52
C PHE A 63 15.73 -4.64 -19.94
N PRO A 64 17.01 -4.93 -20.23
CA PRO A 64 17.66 -6.13 -19.72
C PRO A 64 17.91 -5.95 -18.22
N LYS A 65 17.13 -6.65 -17.40
CA LYS A 65 17.27 -6.68 -15.94
C LYS A 65 17.22 -8.13 -15.46
N GLU A 66 18.19 -8.50 -14.63
CA GLU A 66 18.21 -9.81 -14.00
C GLU A 66 17.03 -9.96 -13.02
N GLY A 67 16.41 -11.14 -13.04
CA GLY A 67 15.31 -11.51 -12.15
C GLY A 67 13.94 -10.98 -12.59
N ARG A 68 13.77 -9.66 -12.73
CA ARG A 68 12.46 -9.06 -13.03
C ARG A 68 12.49 -8.19 -14.29
N PRO A 69 11.70 -8.53 -15.32
CA PRO A 69 11.74 -7.78 -16.58
C PRO A 69 11.14 -6.38 -16.42
N ALA A 70 11.69 -5.43 -17.16
CA ALA A 70 11.20 -4.06 -17.21
C ALA A 70 11.12 -3.54 -18.65
N TRP A 71 10.27 -2.56 -18.88
CA TRP A 71 10.09 -1.91 -20.19
C TRP A 71 10.20 -0.40 -20.09
N LEU A 72 10.77 0.20 -21.12
CA LEU A 72 10.84 1.64 -21.30
C LEU A 72 9.72 2.07 -22.26
N LEU A 73 8.85 2.97 -21.81
CA LEU A 73 7.82 3.59 -22.64
C LEU A 73 8.17 5.04 -22.96
N ASN A 74 8.25 5.37 -24.25
CA ASN A 74 8.51 6.72 -24.72
C ASN A 74 7.23 7.58 -24.69
N VAL A 75 7.11 8.41 -23.66
CA VAL A 75 5.92 9.25 -23.42
C VAL A 75 6.10 10.70 -23.89
N ALA A 76 7.32 11.10 -24.29
CA ALA A 76 7.66 12.51 -24.51
C ALA A 76 7.88 12.91 -25.98
N SER A 77 7.88 11.95 -26.92
CA SER A 77 8.15 12.26 -28.35
C SER A 77 6.98 12.93 -29.04
N ARG A 78 5.73 12.71 -28.57
CA ARG A 78 4.55 13.48 -28.96
C ARG A 78 3.70 13.75 -27.71
N ILE A 79 3.33 15.01 -27.52
CA ILE A 79 2.52 15.44 -26.38
C ILE A 79 1.05 15.37 -26.80
N SER A 80 0.45 14.19 -26.66
CA SER A 80 -0.98 13.92 -26.92
C SER A 80 -1.47 12.79 -26.02
N VAL A 81 -2.72 12.86 -25.57
CA VAL A 81 -3.36 11.78 -24.79
C VAL A 81 -3.39 10.49 -25.62
N ASP A 82 -3.72 10.59 -26.92
CA ASP A 82 -3.78 9.42 -27.82
C ASP A 82 -2.42 8.73 -27.97
N TRP A 83 -1.33 9.52 -28.11
CA TRP A 83 0.02 8.95 -28.19
C TRP A 83 0.36 8.12 -26.96
N LEU A 84 -0.05 8.61 -25.79
CA LEU A 84 0.20 7.95 -24.52
C LEU A 84 -0.64 6.68 -24.38
N VAL A 85 -1.93 6.75 -24.67
CA VAL A 85 -2.86 5.61 -24.63
C VAL A 85 -2.43 4.50 -25.58
N GLU A 86 -2.10 4.84 -26.83
CA GLU A 86 -1.55 3.89 -27.81
C GLU A 86 -0.25 3.24 -27.29
N GLY A 87 0.61 4.02 -26.63
CA GLY A 87 1.84 3.52 -26.02
C GLY A 87 1.59 2.54 -24.87
N VAL A 88 0.56 2.79 -24.05
CA VAL A 88 0.13 1.86 -23.00
C VAL A 88 -0.39 0.55 -23.59
N TYR A 89 -1.22 0.61 -24.64
CA TYR A 89 -1.65 -0.59 -25.36
C TYR A 89 -0.46 -1.35 -25.95
N GLU A 90 0.49 -0.66 -26.58
CA GLU A 90 1.69 -1.27 -27.19
C GLU A 90 2.56 -1.98 -26.14
N VAL A 91 2.84 -1.34 -24.99
CA VAL A 91 3.71 -1.95 -23.97
C VAL A 91 3.03 -3.13 -23.29
N LEU A 92 1.73 -3.05 -23.01
CA LEU A 92 0.99 -4.14 -22.37
C LEU A 92 0.80 -5.33 -23.31
N ASP A 93 0.63 -5.10 -24.62
CA ASP A 93 0.63 -6.16 -25.64
C ASP A 93 2.00 -6.86 -25.74
N VAL A 94 3.11 -6.11 -25.71
CA VAL A 94 4.46 -6.69 -25.69
C VAL A 94 4.70 -7.53 -24.43
N ILE A 95 4.26 -7.04 -23.27
CA ILE A 95 4.34 -7.75 -21.99
C ILE A 95 3.53 -9.05 -22.06
N ALA A 96 2.29 -9.00 -22.55
CA ALA A 96 1.43 -10.18 -22.71
C ALA A 96 2.10 -11.28 -23.55
N ARG A 97 2.74 -10.91 -24.66
CA ARG A 97 3.43 -11.86 -25.56
C ARG A 97 4.69 -12.48 -24.96
N THR A 98 5.26 -11.86 -23.91
CA THR A 98 6.46 -12.36 -23.24
C THR A 98 6.15 -13.53 -22.30
N GLY A 99 4.89 -13.70 -21.87
CA GLY A 99 4.49 -14.83 -21.03
C GLY A 99 5.04 -14.77 -19.60
N ILE A 100 4.99 -13.59 -18.98
CA ILE A 100 5.48 -13.37 -17.61
C ILE A 100 4.71 -14.26 -16.64
N GLN A 101 5.43 -14.86 -15.70
CA GLN A 101 4.86 -15.74 -14.68
C GLN A 101 4.56 -14.94 -13.41
N PRO A 102 3.47 -15.27 -12.68
CA PRO A 102 3.18 -14.65 -11.40
C PRO A 102 4.28 -14.99 -10.38
N GLY A 103 4.73 -13.98 -9.64
CA GLY A 103 5.65 -14.11 -8.53
C GLY A 103 4.94 -14.38 -7.21
N GLY A 104 5.68 -14.97 -6.27
CA GLY A 104 5.19 -15.26 -4.92
C GLY A 104 3.98 -16.20 -4.95
N SER A 105 2.91 -15.82 -4.26
CA SER A 105 1.66 -16.60 -4.17
C SER A 105 0.53 -16.04 -5.06
N ARG A 106 0.83 -15.15 -6.01
CA ARG A 106 -0.19 -14.56 -6.89
C ARG A 106 -0.70 -15.58 -7.92
N VAL A 107 -1.97 -15.44 -8.30
CA VAL A 107 -2.57 -16.22 -9.40
C VAL A 107 -2.33 -15.59 -10.77
N LYS A 108 -2.12 -14.27 -10.82
CA LYS A 108 -1.88 -13.50 -12.05
C LYS A 108 -0.64 -12.61 -11.87
N PRO A 109 0.19 -12.46 -12.91
CA PRO A 109 1.32 -11.53 -12.87
C PRO A 109 0.85 -10.11 -12.53
N LEU A 110 1.66 -9.36 -11.77
CA LEU A 110 1.42 -7.95 -11.52
C LEU A 110 2.32 -7.07 -12.39
N VAL A 111 1.70 -6.31 -13.30
CA VAL A 111 2.37 -5.31 -14.12
C VAL A 111 2.26 -3.94 -13.46
N ALA A 112 3.37 -3.43 -12.94
CA ALA A 112 3.42 -2.15 -12.27
C ALA A 112 3.72 -1.00 -13.25
N LEU A 113 2.87 0.02 -13.22
CA LEU A 113 2.95 1.21 -14.06
C LEU A 113 3.03 2.46 -13.16
N PRO A 114 3.83 3.48 -13.51
CA PRO A 114 3.70 4.79 -12.91
C PRO A 114 2.55 5.55 -13.56
N THR A 115 2.21 6.72 -13.02
CA THR A 115 1.40 7.69 -13.75
C THR A 115 2.23 8.26 -14.92
N PHE A 116 1.80 8.00 -16.15
CA PHE A 116 2.47 8.50 -17.35
C PHE A 116 2.01 9.92 -17.72
N GLY A 117 2.84 10.65 -18.48
CA GLY A 117 2.47 11.95 -19.05
C GLY A 117 2.39 13.12 -18.06
N VAL A 118 2.41 12.86 -16.74
CA VAL A 118 2.42 13.87 -15.68
C VAL A 118 3.83 14.43 -15.38
N GLY A 119 3.91 15.62 -14.79
CA GLY A 119 5.18 16.27 -14.45
C GLY A 119 5.96 16.78 -15.67
N LEU A 120 7.20 16.30 -15.88
CA LEU A 120 8.05 16.69 -17.01
C LEU A 120 7.67 16.03 -18.35
N GLY A 121 6.65 15.17 -18.36
CA GLY A 121 6.14 14.46 -19.55
C GLY A 121 5.34 15.31 -20.53
N GLY A 122 5.12 16.60 -20.23
CA GLY A 122 4.59 17.58 -21.18
C GLY A 122 3.07 17.76 -21.19
N GLN A 123 2.29 16.91 -20.50
CA GLN A 123 0.81 16.99 -20.45
C GLN A 123 0.25 17.55 -19.15
N GLY A 124 1.02 18.43 -18.49
CA GLY A 124 0.64 19.02 -17.22
C GLY A 124 -0.74 19.71 -17.24
N GLY A 125 -1.13 20.37 -18.33
CA GLY A 125 -2.40 21.12 -18.40
C GLY A 125 -3.68 20.30 -18.58
N VAL A 126 -3.59 18.97 -18.72
CA VAL A 126 -4.73 18.06 -18.97
C VAL A 126 -4.62 16.76 -18.16
N ARG A 127 -4.02 16.81 -16.95
CA ARG A 127 -3.80 15.61 -16.11
C ARG A 127 -5.07 14.83 -15.84
N GLY A 128 -6.19 15.51 -15.59
CA GLY A 128 -7.48 14.87 -15.38
C GLY A 128 -7.90 13.95 -16.54
N HIS A 129 -7.84 14.47 -17.76
CA HIS A 129 -8.13 13.71 -18.99
C HIS A 129 -7.15 12.56 -19.19
N VAL A 130 -5.85 12.77 -18.91
CA VAL A 130 -4.82 11.73 -18.99
C VAL A 130 -5.11 10.59 -18.02
N ILE A 131 -5.40 10.88 -16.76
CA ILE A 131 -5.68 9.86 -15.73
C ILE A 131 -6.88 9.00 -16.13
N LYS A 132 -7.98 9.64 -16.58
CA LYS A 132 -9.16 8.93 -17.07
C LYS A 132 -8.82 7.99 -18.23
N ALA A 133 -8.12 8.51 -19.24
CA ALA A 133 -7.74 7.72 -20.42
C ALA A 133 -6.78 6.55 -20.07
N LEU A 134 -5.88 6.74 -19.10
CA LEU A 134 -4.99 5.68 -18.61
C LEU A 134 -5.75 4.57 -17.88
N ILE A 135 -6.74 4.91 -17.04
CA ILE A 135 -7.58 3.92 -16.36
C ILE A 135 -8.38 3.12 -17.38
N ASP A 136 -9.01 3.80 -18.34
CA ASP A 136 -9.83 3.14 -19.37
C ASP A 136 -8.97 2.19 -20.22
N ALA A 137 -7.79 2.63 -20.65
CA ALA A 137 -6.86 1.79 -21.41
C ALA A 137 -6.35 0.58 -20.60
N ALA A 138 -6.02 0.79 -19.32
CA ALA A 138 -5.62 -0.30 -18.44
C ALA A 138 -6.76 -1.29 -18.20
N ALA A 139 -8.00 -0.82 -18.03
CA ALA A 139 -9.16 -1.69 -17.84
C ALA A 139 -9.40 -2.58 -19.06
N VAL A 140 -9.34 -2.00 -20.28
CA VAL A 140 -9.41 -2.77 -21.53
C VAL A 140 -8.29 -3.82 -21.61
N CYS A 141 -7.07 -3.48 -21.20
CA CYS A 141 -5.95 -4.42 -21.22
C CYS A 141 -6.08 -5.52 -20.17
N ALA A 142 -6.55 -5.20 -18.97
CA ALA A 142 -6.74 -6.15 -17.88
C ALA A 142 -7.87 -7.16 -18.20
N ASP A 143 -8.90 -6.74 -18.93
CA ASP A 143 -9.94 -7.64 -19.45
C ASP A 143 -9.42 -8.53 -20.58
N LYS A 144 -8.56 -7.98 -21.45
CA LYS A 144 -8.00 -8.68 -22.60
C LYS A 144 -6.91 -9.69 -22.26
N TYR A 145 -6.05 -9.39 -21.27
CA TYR A 145 -4.84 -10.15 -20.98
C TYR A 145 -4.87 -10.80 -19.60
N ASP A 146 -4.11 -11.87 -19.43
CA ASP A 146 -4.08 -12.68 -18.20
C ASP A 146 -3.07 -12.15 -17.16
N PHE A 147 -3.17 -10.85 -16.81
CA PHE A 147 -2.38 -10.24 -15.75
C PHE A 147 -3.16 -9.10 -15.06
N ASP A 148 -2.75 -8.78 -13.84
CA ASP A 148 -3.21 -7.61 -13.13
C ASP A 148 -2.31 -6.40 -13.42
N ILE A 149 -2.87 -5.21 -13.35
CA ILE A 149 -2.15 -3.94 -13.57
C ILE A 149 -2.20 -3.14 -12.28
N ALA A 150 -1.08 -2.63 -11.79
CA ALA A 150 -1.04 -1.70 -10.68
C ALA A 150 -0.45 -0.35 -11.09
N PHE A 151 -1.25 0.71 -11.01
CA PHE A 151 -0.69 2.06 -11.02
C PHE A 151 -0.10 2.37 -9.64
N VAL A 152 1.22 2.58 -9.59
CA VAL A 152 1.94 2.99 -8.38
C VAL A 152 2.15 4.50 -8.43
N VAL A 153 1.39 5.21 -7.61
CA VAL A 153 1.20 6.66 -7.71
C VAL A 153 1.84 7.35 -6.52
N ALA A 154 2.93 8.10 -6.77
CA ALA A 154 3.69 8.74 -5.69
C ALA A 154 3.01 10.00 -5.12
N ASN A 155 2.24 10.71 -5.94
CA ASN A 155 1.63 11.99 -5.60
C ASN A 155 0.21 11.79 -5.04
N ALA A 156 -0.10 12.41 -3.91
CA ALA A 156 -1.43 12.36 -3.28
C ALA A 156 -2.53 12.91 -4.21
N ALA A 157 -2.27 13.98 -4.96
CA ALA A 157 -3.22 14.57 -5.91
C ALA A 157 -3.54 13.64 -7.08
N ASP A 158 -2.51 12.99 -7.65
CA ASP A 158 -2.73 12.00 -8.70
C ASP A 158 -3.49 10.79 -8.13
N TYR A 159 -3.09 10.27 -6.96
CA TYR A 159 -3.75 9.13 -6.32
C TYR A 159 -5.24 9.41 -6.07
N ALA A 160 -5.58 10.55 -5.48
CA ALA A 160 -6.97 10.95 -5.26
C ALA A 160 -7.76 11.11 -6.57
N ALA A 161 -7.12 11.66 -7.61
CA ALA A 161 -7.73 11.77 -8.95
C ALA A 161 -8.01 10.40 -9.57
N TYR A 162 -7.09 9.44 -9.47
CA TYR A 162 -7.33 8.06 -9.89
C TYR A 162 -8.52 7.44 -9.12
N GLN A 163 -8.55 7.59 -7.79
CA GLN A 163 -9.63 7.01 -6.99
C GLN A 163 -10.99 7.68 -7.26
N SER A 164 -11.03 8.98 -7.58
CA SER A 164 -12.25 9.67 -7.99
C SER A 164 -12.85 9.08 -9.27
N VAL A 165 -12.05 8.87 -10.32
CA VAL A 165 -12.50 8.23 -11.56
C VAL A 165 -12.99 6.80 -11.30
N ARG A 166 -12.21 6.03 -10.53
CA ARG A 166 -12.53 4.63 -10.20
C ARG A 166 -13.78 4.49 -9.34
N ARG A 167 -14.06 5.46 -8.45
CA ARG A 167 -15.29 5.49 -7.65
C ARG A 167 -16.52 5.57 -8.54
N GLY A 168 -16.49 6.38 -9.60
CA GLY A 168 -17.57 6.43 -10.58
C GLY A 168 -17.86 5.04 -11.17
N HIS A 169 -16.83 4.34 -11.63
CA HIS A 169 -16.95 2.99 -12.19
C HIS A 169 -17.46 1.97 -11.15
N LEU A 170 -16.92 1.98 -9.94
CA LEU A 170 -17.31 1.06 -8.86
C LEU A 170 -18.78 1.27 -8.44
N CYS A 171 -19.21 2.52 -8.28
CA CYS A 171 -20.60 2.84 -7.95
C CYS A 171 -21.56 2.42 -9.06
N SER A 172 -21.18 2.59 -10.34
CA SER A 172 -21.98 2.13 -11.48
C SER A 172 -22.07 0.60 -11.57
N ALA A 173 -21.00 -0.13 -11.23
CA ALA A 173 -20.99 -1.60 -11.22
C ALA A 173 -21.77 -2.18 -10.03
N GLY A 174 -21.92 -1.42 -8.94
CA GLY A 174 -22.52 -1.85 -7.69
C GLY A 174 -21.47 -2.18 -6.64
N VAL A 175 -21.59 -1.56 -5.47
CA VAL A 175 -20.68 -1.77 -4.35
C VAL A 175 -21.17 -2.96 -3.51
N PRO A 176 -20.32 -3.96 -3.21
CA PRO A 176 -20.69 -5.03 -2.29
C PRO A 176 -21.07 -4.46 -0.90
N PRO A 177 -22.20 -4.88 -0.29
CA PRO A 177 -22.67 -4.29 0.96
C PRO A 177 -21.65 -4.32 2.10
N GLN A 178 -20.86 -5.40 2.22
CA GLN A 178 -19.85 -5.52 3.27
C GLN A 178 -18.71 -4.51 3.06
N VAL A 179 -18.31 -4.26 1.81
CA VAL A 179 -17.30 -3.24 1.46
C VAL A 179 -17.83 -1.85 1.78
N GLN A 180 -19.07 -1.53 1.40
CA GLN A 180 -19.70 -0.24 1.67
C GLN A 180 -19.78 0.04 3.18
N GLN A 181 -20.29 -0.92 3.96
CA GLN A 181 -20.41 -0.79 5.42
C GLN A 181 -19.06 -0.54 6.10
N LEU A 182 -18.03 -1.27 5.69
CA LEU A 182 -16.70 -1.09 6.26
C LEU A 182 -16.05 0.23 5.81
N ALA A 183 -16.26 0.65 4.56
CA ALA A 183 -15.81 1.95 4.08
C ALA A 183 -16.48 3.11 4.83
N ASP A 184 -17.78 3.00 5.15
CA ASP A 184 -18.49 3.99 5.96
C ASP A 184 -17.88 4.10 7.37
N ARG A 185 -17.53 2.96 8.00
CA ARG A 185 -16.82 2.94 9.29
C ARG A 185 -15.44 3.58 9.20
N LEU A 186 -14.66 3.24 8.19
CA LEU A 186 -13.33 3.82 7.96
C LEU A 186 -13.41 5.36 7.77
N ARG A 187 -14.43 5.85 7.05
CA ARG A 187 -14.65 7.29 6.86
C ARG A 187 -15.08 8.03 8.13
N ALA A 188 -15.67 7.34 9.11
CA ALA A 188 -16.05 7.95 10.39
C ALA A 188 -14.83 8.29 11.27
N GLY A 189 -13.65 7.71 11.02
CA GLY A 189 -12.36 8.12 11.59
C GLY A 189 -11.93 7.41 12.89
N ASP A 190 -12.82 6.69 13.56
CA ASP A 190 -12.51 5.96 14.80
C ASP A 190 -12.17 4.48 14.54
N VAL A 191 -11.34 4.21 13.53
CA VAL A 191 -10.91 2.86 13.15
C VAL A 191 -9.43 2.66 13.40
N SER A 192 -9.07 1.47 13.89
CA SER A 192 -7.67 1.03 14.00
C SER A 192 -7.49 -0.29 13.26
N LEU A 193 -6.29 -0.54 12.74
CA LEU A 193 -5.96 -1.81 12.07
C LEU A 193 -5.25 -2.76 13.03
N LEU A 194 -5.54 -4.06 12.94
CA LEU A 194 -4.72 -5.13 13.49
C LEU A 194 -4.24 -6.05 12.37
N LEU A 195 -2.94 -6.05 12.11
CA LEU A 195 -2.31 -6.78 11.01
C LEU A 195 -1.59 -8.02 11.53
N GLY A 196 -1.95 -9.19 11.00
CA GLY A 196 -1.29 -10.46 11.29
C GLY A 196 -0.41 -10.97 10.14
N ALA A 197 0.21 -12.13 10.35
CA ALA A 197 1.22 -12.69 9.44
C ALA A 197 0.68 -12.94 8.03
N GLY A 198 -0.63 -13.16 7.89
CA GLY A 198 -1.29 -13.36 6.60
C GLY A 198 -1.11 -12.21 5.61
N VAL A 199 -0.87 -10.98 6.09
CA VAL A 199 -0.54 -9.84 5.20
C VAL A 199 0.86 -9.98 4.60
N SER A 200 1.78 -10.58 5.35
CA SER A 200 3.20 -10.73 4.99
C SER A 200 3.52 -12.04 4.24
N ILE A 201 2.66 -13.06 4.34
CA ILE A 201 2.85 -14.35 3.65
C ILE A 201 3.08 -14.21 2.14
N PRO A 202 2.29 -13.39 1.39
CA PRO A 202 2.52 -13.23 -0.04
C PRO A 202 3.88 -12.61 -0.40
N ALA A 203 4.57 -11.97 0.56
CA ALA A 203 5.92 -11.44 0.39
C ALA A 203 7.02 -12.51 0.54
N GLY A 204 6.63 -13.78 0.75
CA GLY A 204 7.53 -14.90 0.99
C GLY A 204 7.90 -15.10 2.48
N LEU A 205 7.30 -14.32 3.38
CA LEU A 205 7.53 -14.46 4.82
C LEU A 205 6.71 -15.61 5.42
N PRO A 206 7.22 -16.32 6.44
CA PRO A 206 6.54 -17.48 6.99
C PRO A 206 5.35 -17.09 7.90
N SER A 207 4.34 -17.97 7.97
CA SER A 207 3.40 -17.98 9.10
C SER A 207 4.13 -18.39 10.40
N TRP A 208 3.50 -18.22 11.56
CA TRP A 208 4.08 -18.67 12.84
C TRP A 208 4.44 -20.16 12.84
N ASP A 209 3.55 -21.02 12.33
CA ASP A 209 3.81 -22.46 12.23
C ASP A 209 4.99 -22.75 11.30
N SER A 210 5.02 -22.11 10.13
CA SER A 210 6.10 -22.28 9.16
C SER A 210 7.43 -21.74 9.68
N LEU A 211 7.40 -20.65 10.46
CA LEU A 211 8.57 -20.04 11.08
C LEU A 211 9.20 -21.01 12.08
N LEU A 212 8.39 -21.54 13.00
CA LEU A 212 8.85 -22.51 13.99
C LEU A 212 9.37 -23.79 13.35
N ASP A 213 8.72 -24.30 12.30
CA ASP A 213 9.19 -25.50 11.61
C ASP A 213 10.50 -25.27 10.84
N ARG A 214 10.67 -24.11 10.19
CA ARG A 214 11.95 -23.74 9.55
C ARG A 214 13.09 -23.73 10.58
N ILE A 215 12.88 -23.05 11.71
CA ILE A 215 13.88 -23.00 12.80
C ILE A 215 14.12 -24.40 13.39
N ARG A 216 13.08 -25.22 13.56
CA ARG A 216 13.22 -26.62 14.00
C ARG A 216 14.09 -27.43 13.06
N SER A 217 13.89 -27.29 11.75
CA SER A 217 14.63 -28.10 10.76
C SER A 217 16.15 -27.88 10.83
N GLU A 218 16.58 -26.69 11.24
CA GLU A 218 17.99 -26.35 11.44
C GLU A 218 18.49 -26.68 12.85
N ALA A 219 17.72 -26.29 13.88
CA ALA A 219 18.16 -26.37 15.28
C ALA A 219 17.97 -27.77 15.90
N LEU A 220 16.93 -28.50 15.47
CA LEU A 220 16.50 -29.79 16.02
C LEU A 220 16.12 -30.77 14.89
N PRO A 221 17.01 -31.06 13.93
CA PRO A 221 16.70 -31.88 12.76
C PRO A 221 16.26 -33.31 13.10
N SER A 222 16.66 -33.82 14.27
CA SER A 222 16.28 -35.16 14.75
C SER A 222 14.85 -35.25 15.31
N ILE A 223 14.20 -34.12 15.58
CA ILE A 223 12.81 -34.10 16.04
C ILE A 223 11.91 -34.15 14.81
N ASP A 224 11.07 -35.17 14.76
CA ASP A 224 10.07 -35.35 13.71
C ASP A 224 9.09 -34.17 13.64
N ALA A 225 8.73 -33.78 12.41
CA ALA A 225 7.88 -32.61 12.17
C ALA A 225 6.44 -32.80 12.65
N GLU A 226 5.87 -34.02 12.52
CA GLU A 226 4.52 -34.30 12.99
C GLU A 226 4.47 -34.26 14.52
N LEU A 227 5.42 -34.91 15.19
CA LEU A 227 5.55 -34.85 16.64
C LEU A 227 5.73 -33.42 17.15
N PHE A 228 6.54 -32.62 16.46
CA PHE A 228 6.72 -31.21 16.80
C PHE A 228 5.42 -30.42 16.63
N SER A 229 4.72 -30.60 15.50
CA SER A 229 3.46 -29.89 15.20
C SER A 229 2.32 -30.23 16.17
N GLY A 230 2.36 -31.41 16.80
CA GLY A 230 1.41 -31.82 17.83
C GLY A 230 1.54 -31.04 19.15
N LEU A 231 2.65 -30.32 19.35
CA LEU A 231 2.82 -29.43 20.49
C LEU A 231 2.13 -28.07 20.25
N GLY A 232 1.62 -27.48 21.33
CA GLY A 232 1.14 -26.10 21.31
C GLY A 232 2.24 -25.14 20.84
N VAL A 233 1.84 -24.09 20.10
CA VAL A 233 2.75 -23.10 19.48
C VAL A 233 3.77 -22.54 20.48
N LEU A 234 3.32 -22.18 21.69
CA LEU A 234 4.18 -21.62 22.73
C LEU A 234 5.19 -22.65 23.29
N ASP A 235 4.83 -23.93 23.31
CA ASP A 235 5.71 -25.00 23.78
C ASP A 235 6.74 -25.37 22.72
N ARG A 236 6.35 -25.36 21.44
CA ARG A 236 7.28 -25.45 20.30
C ARG A 236 8.34 -24.34 20.36
N ALA A 237 7.89 -23.09 20.52
CA ALA A 237 8.79 -21.96 20.68
C ALA A 237 9.68 -22.07 21.93
N GLN A 238 9.13 -22.55 23.05
CA GLN A 238 9.91 -22.77 24.28
C GLN A 238 10.97 -23.86 24.12
N LEU A 239 10.69 -24.92 23.38
CA LEU A 239 11.64 -25.98 23.06
C LEU A 239 12.79 -25.42 22.20
N LEU A 240 12.48 -24.68 21.13
CA LEU A 240 13.49 -24.06 20.26
C LEU A 240 14.34 -23.03 21.01
N SER A 241 13.72 -22.21 21.86
CA SER A 241 14.42 -21.25 22.72
C SER A 241 15.46 -21.91 23.63
N LYS A 242 15.17 -23.11 24.16
CA LYS A 242 16.12 -23.90 24.95
C LYS A 242 17.25 -24.47 24.09
N ALA A 243 16.93 -24.96 22.89
CA ALA A 243 17.90 -25.56 21.97
C ALA A 243 18.90 -24.54 21.41
N LEU A 244 18.44 -23.32 21.14
CA LEU A 244 19.23 -22.22 20.57
C LEU A 244 20.00 -21.40 21.61
N HIS A 245 20.04 -21.81 22.87
CA HIS A 245 20.79 -21.09 23.89
C HIS A 245 22.30 -21.25 23.67
N PRO A 246 23.12 -20.16 23.73
CA PRO A 246 22.80 -18.81 24.18
C PRO A 246 22.39 -17.82 23.06
N GLN A 247 22.42 -18.23 21.79
CA GLN A 247 22.16 -17.36 20.62
C GLN A 247 20.74 -16.76 20.66
N GLY A 248 19.78 -17.51 21.20
CA GLY A 248 18.42 -17.06 21.43
C GLY A 248 17.53 -17.19 20.18
N LEU A 249 16.25 -17.47 20.42
CA LEU A 249 15.25 -17.67 19.36
C LEU A 249 15.04 -16.42 18.50
N GLY A 250 15.19 -15.23 19.08
CA GLY A 250 14.98 -13.95 18.40
C GLY A 250 15.90 -13.76 17.19
N ALA A 251 17.17 -14.17 17.28
CA ALA A 251 18.13 -14.04 16.18
C ALA A 251 17.67 -14.83 14.94
N SER A 252 17.23 -16.08 15.12
CA SER A 252 16.71 -16.92 14.02
C SER A 252 15.41 -16.36 13.44
N VAL A 253 14.55 -15.75 14.26
CA VAL A 253 13.34 -15.06 13.78
C VAL A 253 13.72 -13.86 12.91
N VAL A 254 14.69 -13.05 13.32
CA VAL A 254 15.15 -11.90 12.54
C VAL A 254 15.77 -12.33 11.22
N GLU A 255 16.53 -13.42 11.18
CA GLU A 255 17.10 -13.95 9.94
C GLU A 255 16.02 -14.34 8.92
N LEU A 256 14.95 -14.98 9.39
CA LEU A 256 13.86 -15.45 8.54
C LEU A 256 12.83 -14.38 8.16
N THR A 257 12.79 -13.24 8.89
CA THR A 257 11.76 -12.19 8.71
C THR A 257 12.30 -10.81 8.33
N GLY A 258 13.57 -10.53 8.61
CA GLY A 258 14.20 -9.22 8.42
C GLY A 258 14.83 -9.00 7.03
N GLY A 259 15.03 -10.06 6.23
CA GLY A 259 15.79 -10.00 4.99
C GLY A 259 14.98 -9.75 3.71
N GLY A 260 15.34 -8.71 2.94
CA GLY A 260 15.16 -8.62 1.48
C GLY A 260 13.74 -8.51 0.89
N ALA A 261 12.70 -8.80 1.66
CA ALA A 261 11.32 -8.76 1.19
C ALA A 261 10.85 -7.33 0.88
N LYS A 262 10.03 -7.21 -0.18
CA LYS A 262 9.38 -5.96 -0.57
C LYS A 262 7.92 -5.96 -0.13
N PRO A 263 7.37 -4.79 0.22
CA PRO A 263 5.94 -4.65 0.45
C PRO A 263 5.11 -5.17 -0.73
N THR A 264 4.20 -6.08 -0.45
CA THR A 264 3.23 -6.59 -1.42
C THR A 264 2.13 -5.57 -1.70
N LEU A 265 1.26 -5.86 -2.66
CA LEU A 265 0.12 -5.02 -2.99
C LEU A 265 -0.80 -4.81 -1.78
N SER A 266 -1.06 -5.85 -0.97
CA SER A 266 -1.84 -5.75 0.27
C SER A 266 -1.28 -4.71 1.25
N HIS A 267 0.04 -4.67 1.45
CA HIS A 267 0.66 -3.66 2.32
C HIS A 267 0.42 -2.24 1.77
N CYS A 268 0.57 -2.07 0.46
CA CYS A 268 0.38 -0.78 -0.22
C CYS A 268 -1.08 -0.32 -0.16
N LEU A 269 -2.02 -1.24 -0.32
CA LEU A 269 -3.46 -0.98 -0.19
C LEU A 269 -3.85 -0.59 1.24
N LEU A 270 -3.38 -1.34 2.24
CA LEU A 270 -3.61 -1.02 3.66
C LEU A 270 -2.99 0.32 4.05
N ALA A 271 -1.79 0.63 3.55
CA ALA A 271 -1.14 1.93 3.75
C ALA A 271 -1.90 3.08 3.05
N SER A 272 -2.59 2.78 1.96
CA SER A 272 -3.40 3.74 1.21
C SER A 272 -4.75 4.05 1.86
N LEU A 273 -5.22 3.23 2.82
CA LEU A 273 -6.44 3.50 3.60
C LEU A 273 -6.31 4.71 4.55
N GLY A 274 -5.08 5.15 4.84
CA GLY A 274 -4.82 6.33 5.68
C GLY A 274 -5.17 6.16 7.16
N VAL A 275 -5.34 4.91 7.65
CA VAL A 275 -5.58 4.64 9.07
C VAL A 275 -4.35 5.04 9.89
N THR A 276 -4.56 5.82 10.95
CA THR A 276 -3.48 6.45 11.73
C THR A 276 -2.99 5.61 12.90
N LYS A 277 -3.77 4.62 13.33
CA LYS A 277 -3.49 3.74 14.47
C LYS A 277 -3.46 2.30 13.98
N VAL A 278 -2.28 1.70 13.98
CA VAL A 278 -2.07 0.32 13.51
C VAL A 278 -1.43 -0.49 14.63
N VAL A 279 -1.87 -1.72 14.78
CA VAL A 279 -1.29 -2.72 15.67
C VAL A 279 -0.87 -3.89 14.80
N THR A 280 0.26 -4.51 15.09
CA THR A 280 0.67 -5.73 14.41
C THR A 280 1.34 -6.72 15.35
N THR A 281 1.15 -8.00 15.03
CA THR A 281 1.88 -9.13 15.62
C THR A 281 3.06 -9.57 14.75
N ASN A 282 3.30 -8.90 13.61
CA ASN A 282 4.38 -9.20 12.68
C ASN A 282 5.69 -8.54 13.13
N TYR A 283 6.79 -9.24 12.88
CA TYR A 283 8.14 -8.75 13.19
C TYR A 283 8.74 -7.91 12.04
N ASP A 284 8.35 -8.21 10.80
CA ASP A 284 8.86 -7.56 9.59
C ASP A 284 8.51 -6.05 9.52
N SER A 285 9.13 -5.33 8.58
CA SER A 285 8.95 -3.88 8.39
C SER A 285 8.18 -3.52 7.10
N LEU A 286 7.40 -4.45 6.54
CA LEU A 286 6.81 -4.28 5.21
C LEU A 286 5.69 -3.23 5.20
N TYR A 287 4.86 -3.18 6.24
CA TYR A 287 3.81 -2.16 6.32
C TYR A 287 4.40 -0.76 6.45
N GLU A 288 5.43 -0.60 7.29
CA GLU A 288 6.12 0.67 7.51
C GLU A 288 6.78 1.15 6.24
N LYS A 289 7.48 0.27 5.52
CA LYS A 289 8.06 0.58 4.21
C LYS A 289 6.99 0.99 3.19
N ALA A 290 5.84 0.31 3.17
CA ALA A 290 4.71 0.71 2.31
C ALA A 290 4.17 2.09 2.68
N PHE A 291 3.97 2.35 3.98
CA PHE A 291 3.47 3.61 4.49
C PHE A 291 4.42 4.77 4.20
N GLU A 292 5.72 4.59 4.45
CA GLU A 292 6.74 5.60 4.13
C GLU A 292 6.88 5.84 2.62
N SER A 293 6.75 4.80 1.81
CA SER A 293 6.74 4.91 0.35
C SER A 293 5.58 5.78 -0.13
N ALA A 294 4.40 5.64 0.49
CA ALA A 294 3.17 6.38 0.16
C ALA A 294 3.16 7.82 0.71
N HIS A 295 3.60 8.00 1.95
CA HIS A 295 3.38 9.22 2.74
C HIS A 295 4.66 9.99 3.06
N GLY A 296 5.82 9.46 2.69
CA GLY A 296 7.14 10.06 2.94
C GLY A 296 7.89 9.39 4.09
N ARG A 297 9.22 9.50 4.07
CA ARG A 297 10.10 8.93 5.11
C ARG A 297 9.79 9.55 6.48
N GLY A 298 9.69 8.73 7.53
CA GLY A 298 9.35 9.17 8.88
C GLY A 298 7.87 9.55 9.07
N SER A 299 6.99 9.23 8.12
CA SER A 299 5.56 9.53 8.22
C SER A 299 4.80 8.67 9.24
N ILE A 300 5.39 7.57 9.68
CA ILE A 300 4.81 6.66 10.69
C ILE A 300 5.80 6.41 11.83
N ALA A 301 5.34 6.45 13.07
CA ALA A 301 6.13 6.11 14.26
C ALA A 301 5.99 4.62 14.60
N VAL A 302 7.08 3.95 14.97
CA VAL A 302 7.09 2.53 15.34
C VAL A 302 7.17 2.37 16.86
N LEU A 303 6.07 1.99 17.50
CA LEU A 303 5.99 1.79 18.94
C LEU A 303 6.37 0.34 19.32
N PRO A 304 7.04 0.12 20.47
CA PRO A 304 7.41 1.11 21.49
C PRO A 304 8.78 1.79 21.28
N ARG A 305 9.46 1.54 20.15
CA ARG A 305 10.81 2.06 19.86
C ARG A 305 10.86 3.58 19.69
N GLU A 306 9.76 4.15 19.21
CA GLU A 306 9.56 5.60 19.03
C GLU A 306 8.39 6.08 19.90
N GLU A 307 8.28 7.39 20.08
CA GLU A 307 7.17 8.02 20.79
C GLU A 307 6.00 8.34 19.84
N ALA A 308 4.76 8.12 20.32
CA ALA A 308 3.57 8.56 19.62
C ALA A 308 3.39 10.08 19.76
N THR A 309 2.99 10.74 18.68
CA THR A 309 2.65 12.17 18.69
C THR A 309 1.26 12.35 18.10
N ALA A 310 0.55 13.43 18.47
CA ALA A 310 -0.85 13.62 18.09
C ALA A 310 -1.07 13.70 16.57
N SER A 311 -0.08 14.14 15.80
CA SER A 311 -0.18 14.39 14.35
C SER A 311 0.50 13.34 13.48
N ARG A 312 1.24 12.39 14.07
CA ARG A 312 1.97 11.35 13.33
C ARG A 312 1.26 10.01 13.49
N PRO A 313 0.82 9.37 12.39
CA PRO A 313 0.40 7.97 12.40
C PRO A 313 1.41 7.07 13.11
N TRP A 314 0.95 5.99 13.73
CA TRP A 314 1.82 5.05 14.41
C TRP A 314 1.40 3.60 14.20
N ILE A 315 2.39 2.72 14.27
CA ILE A 315 2.23 1.28 14.32
C ILE A 315 2.81 0.76 15.62
N LEU A 316 2.01 -0.02 16.34
CA LEU A 316 2.42 -0.72 17.56
C LEU A 316 2.77 -2.17 17.24
N LYS A 317 4.03 -2.55 17.49
CA LYS A 317 4.48 -3.93 17.38
C LYS A 317 4.37 -4.65 18.71
N MET A 318 3.37 -5.53 18.82
CA MET A 318 3.13 -6.23 20.08
C MET A 318 4.24 -7.24 20.37
N HIS A 319 4.61 -8.05 19.38
CA HIS A 319 5.50 -9.18 19.62
C HIS A 319 6.98 -8.86 19.39
N GLY A 320 7.34 -7.59 19.21
CA GLY A 320 8.70 -7.17 18.92
C GLY A 320 8.92 -6.82 17.46
N ASP A 321 10.16 -6.46 17.14
CA ASP A 321 10.56 -5.88 15.86
C ASP A 321 11.79 -6.62 15.30
N SER A 322 11.81 -6.85 13.99
CA SER A 322 12.94 -7.51 13.32
C SER A 322 14.26 -6.71 13.39
N GLY A 323 14.20 -5.42 13.68
CA GLY A 323 15.35 -4.57 13.96
C GLY A 323 15.89 -4.68 15.40
N ASP A 324 15.21 -5.41 16.29
CA ASP A 324 15.64 -5.66 17.67
C ASP A 324 15.38 -7.13 18.07
N PRO A 325 16.35 -8.04 17.88
CA PRO A 325 16.21 -9.46 18.20
C PRO A 325 15.82 -9.76 19.65
N ASP A 326 16.23 -8.91 20.60
CA ASP A 326 15.95 -9.08 22.03
C ASP A 326 14.48 -8.70 22.35
N SER A 327 13.82 -7.98 21.45
CA SER A 327 12.42 -7.60 21.60
C SER A 327 11.42 -8.70 21.23
N ILE A 328 11.87 -9.79 20.59
CA ILE A 328 11.02 -10.84 20.02
C ILE A 328 10.30 -11.63 21.13
N VAL A 329 8.98 -11.73 21.00
CA VAL A 329 8.08 -12.47 21.89
C VAL A 329 7.51 -13.66 21.11
N LEU A 330 7.89 -14.87 21.53
CA LEU A 330 7.45 -16.08 20.84
C LEU A 330 7.33 -17.29 21.78
N SER A 331 8.23 -17.44 22.77
CA SER A 331 8.17 -18.56 23.71
C SER A 331 7.23 -18.30 24.90
N ARG A 332 6.78 -19.37 25.56
CA ARG A 332 5.98 -19.27 26.80
C ARG A 332 6.63 -18.35 27.85
N ARG A 333 7.95 -18.44 28.03
CA ARG A 333 8.69 -17.57 28.95
C ARG A 333 8.65 -16.11 28.51
N ASP A 334 8.75 -15.83 27.22
CA ASP A 334 8.69 -14.47 26.69
C ASP A 334 7.30 -13.88 26.89
N PHE A 335 6.23 -14.66 26.70
CA PHE A 335 4.86 -14.24 27.01
C PHE A 335 4.66 -13.91 28.48
N VAL A 336 5.21 -14.71 29.41
CA VAL A 336 5.12 -14.41 30.85
C VAL A 336 5.90 -13.13 31.21
N ARG A 337 7.07 -12.91 30.61
CA ARG A 337 7.84 -11.67 30.78
C ARG A 337 7.13 -10.48 30.15
N TYR A 338 6.55 -10.67 28.97
CA TYR A 338 5.71 -9.70 28.27
C TYR A 338 4.58 -9.21 29.16
N ASP A 339 3.88 -10.13 29.83
CA ASP A 339 2.78 -9.81 30.74
C ASP A 339 3.24 -9.06 32.01
N ALA A 340 4.55 -9.04 32.32
CA ALA A 340 5.12 -8.24 33.40
C ALA A 340 5.66 -6.88 32.92
N GLU A 341 6.31 -6.85 31.75
CA GLU A 341 7.08 -5.70 31.26
C GLU A 341 6.32 -4.86 30.22
N ARG A 342 5.37 -5.45 29.49
CA ARG A 342 4.69 -4.88 28.33
C ARG A 342 3.18 -4.79 28.47
N ARG A 343 2.64 -4.91 29.70
CA ARG A 343 1.24 -4.56 30.02
C ARG A 343 0.78 -3.23 29.42
N PRO A 344 1.59 -2.14 29.42
CA PRO A 344 1.18 -0.89 28.82
C PRO A 344 0.83 -1.00 27.34
N LEU A 345 1.50 -1.87 26.57
CA LEU A 345 1.18 -2.10 25.16
C LEU A 345 -0.19 -2.76 25.02
N GLY A 346 -0.50 -3.73 25.88
CA GLY A 346 -1.83 -4.34 25.96
C GLY A 346 -2.92 -3.30 26.26
N SER A 347 -2.66 -2.37 27.19
CA SER A 347 -3.62 -1.29 27.51
C SER A 347 -3.89 -0.34 26.36
N ILE A 348 -2.90 -0.10 25.48
CA ILE A 348 -3.12 0.67 24.24
C ILE A 348 -4.12 -0.07 23.35
N VAL A 349 -3.90 -1.37 23.11
CA VAL A 349 -4.79 -2.19 22.27
C VAL A 349 -6.20 -2.27 22.86
N GLN A 350 -6.32 -2.45 24.17
CA GLN A 350 -7.61 -2.39 24.87
C GLN A 350 -8.28 -1.05 24.70
N SER A 351 -7.55 0.06 24.77
CA SER A 351 -8.09 1.39 24.53
C SER A 351 -8.62 1.53 23.10
N LEU A 352 -7.90 1.03 22.08
CA LEU A 352 -8.38 1.02 20.70
C LEU A 352 -9.67 0.21 20.56
N MET A 353 -9.71 -1.00 21.13
CA MET A 353 -10.89 -1.86 21.13
C MET A 353 -12.06 -1.19 21.86
N ALA A 354 -11.82 -0.56 23.02
CA ALA A 354 -12.83 0.07 23.88
C ALA A 354 -13.42 1.38 23.31
N THR A 355 -12.63 2.13 22.53
CA THR A 355 -12.99 3.49 22.08
C THR A 355 -13.33 3.59 20.60
N GLY A 356 -12.90 2.63 19.78
CA GLY A 356 -13.12 2.64 18.34
C GLY A 356 -13.58 1.29 17.80
N HIS A 357 -13.37 1.11 16.50
CA HIS A 357 -13.66 -0.12 15.77
C HIS A 357 -12.36 -0.74 15.25
N LEU A 358 -12.08 -1.98 15.63
CA LEU A 358 -10.86 -2.67 15.21
C LEU A 358 -11.08 -3.42 13.89
N VAL A 359 -10.26 -3.18 12.87
CA VAL A 359 -10.29 -3.95 11.61
C VAL A 359 -9.10 -4.90 11.57
N VAL A 360 -9.38 -6.19 11.63
CA VAL A 360 -8.37 -7.24 11.68
C VAL A 360 -8.15 -7.81 10.27
N VAL A 361 -6.91 -7.85 9.80
CA VAL A 361 -6.53 -8.34 8.46
C VAL A 361 -5.34 -9.28 8.57
N GLY A 362 -5.44 -10.45 7.92
CA GLY A 362 -4.36 -11.44 7.88
C GLY A 362 -4.03 -12.06 9.25
N ALA A 363 -4.94 -11.98 10.22
CA ALA A 363 -4.83 -12.65 11.51
C ALA A 363 -5.98 -13.64 11.69
N SER A 364 -5.67 -14.84 12.20
CA SER A 364 -6.63 -15.91 12.46
C SER A 364 -7.43 -15.74 13.75
N MET A 365 -7.25 -14.63 14.49
CA MET A 365 -7.79 -14.43 15.84
C MET A 365 -7.50 -15.63 16.76
N THR A 366 -6.29 -16.17 16.69
CA THR A 366 -5.81 -17.29 17.52
C THR A 366 -4.67 -16.89 18.45
N ASP A 367 -4.33 -15.60 18.48
CA ASP A 367 -3.29 -15.07 19.34
C ASP A 367 -3.83 -14.90 20.75
N ASP A 368 -3.32 -15.70 21.69
CA ASP A 368 -3.82 -15.71 23.09
C ASP A 368 -3.77 -14.32 23.74
N ASN A 369 -2.79 -13.47 23.41
CA ASN A 369 -2.72 -12.12 23.96
C ASN A 369 -3.83 -11.24 23.37
N VAL A 370 -4.01 -11.23 22.05
CA VAL A 370 -5.09 -10.45 21.42
C VAL A 370 -6.46 -10.90 21.93
N LEU A 371 -6.67 -12.22 22.03
CA LEU A 371 -7.92 -12.80 22.50
C LEU A 371 -8.22 -12.43 23.95
N ARG A 372 -7.21 -12.54 24.84
CA ARG A 372 -7.34 -12.12 26.23
C ARG A 372 -7.76 -10.66 26.34
N LEU A 373 -7.10 -9.75 25.61
CA LEU A 373 -7.41 -8.32 25.63
C LEU A 373 -8.83 -8.04 25.12
N ALA A 374 -9.28 -8.74 24.09
CA ALA A 374 -10.64 -8.62 23.58
C ALA A 374 -11.68 -9.05 24.63
N HIS A 375 -11.49 -10.20 25.28
CA HIS A 375 -12.39 -10.65 26.35
C HIS A 375 -12.45 -9.70 27.54
N GLU A 376 -11.33 -9.10 27.94
CA GLU A 376 -11.29 -8.09 29.01
C GLU A 376 -12.13 -6.85 28.65
N VAL A 377 -12.12 -6.42 27.37
CA VAL A 377 -12.95 -5.31 26.89
C VAL A 377 -14.43 -5.70 26.81
N LEU A 378 -14.75 -6.91 26.34
CA LEU A 378 -16.14 -7.41 26.29
C LEU A 378 -16.74 -7.48 27.70
N ALA A 379 -16.00 -8.02 28.67
CA ALA A 379 -16.45 -8.09 30.06
C ALA A 379 -16.70 -6.70 30.66
N LEU A 380 -15.86 -5.72 30.31
CA LEU A 380 -16.06 -4.33 30.70
C LEU A 380 -17.35 -3.75 30.10
N ASP A 381 -17.59 -3.96 28.80
CA ASP A 381 -18.79 -3.47 28.12
C ASP A 381 -20.05 -4.15 28.69
N GLU A 382 -20.03 -5.46 28.93
CA GLU A 382 -21.12 -6.22 29.56
C GLU A 382 -21.46 -5.69 30.96
N HIS A 383 -20.43 -5.47 31.80
CA HIS A 383 -20.61 -4.93 33.15
C HIS A 383 -21.27 -3.54 33.14
N ASN A 384 -21.05 -2.75 32.08
CA ASN A 384 -21.62 -1.42 31.91
C ASN A 384 -22.90 -1.39 31.07
N GLY A 385 -23.48 -2.56 30.74
CA GLY A 385 -24.70 -2.66 29.94
C GLY A 385 -24.56 -2.16 28.51
N ARG A 386 -23.34 -2.14 27.96
CA ARG A 386 -23.07 -1.76 26.57
C ARG A 386 -23.04 -3.01 25.71
N GLN A 387 -23.85 -3.03 24.65
CA GLN A 387 -23.79 -4.05 23.62
C GLN A 387 -23.24 -3.42 22.35
N ARG A 388 -21.99 -3.73 22.01
CA ARG A 388 -21.37 -3.32 20.75
C ARG A 388 -20.38 -4.38 20.29
N LYS A 389 -20.14 -4.39 18.98
CA LYS A 389 -19.06 -5.16 18.36
C LYS A 389 -17.76 -4.40 18.51
N ILE A 390 -16.69 -5.08 18.89
CA ILE A 390 -15.33 -4.53 19.00
C ILE A 390 -14.76 -4.19 17.62
N GLY A 391 -15.11 -4.97 16.60
CA GLY A 391 -14.44 -4.85 15.32
C GLY A 391 -14.98 -5.71 14.20
N THR A 392 -14.25 -5.70 13.08
CA THR A 392 -14.47 -6.53 11.90
C THR A 392 -13.21 -7.33 11.59
N VAL A 393 -13.34 -8.64 11.39
CA VAL A 393 -12.28 -9.54 10.95
C VAL A 393 -12.48 -9.83 9.47
N ILE A 394 -11.52 -9.42 8.64
CA ILE A 394 -11.51 -9.75 7.22
C ILE A 394 -10.76 -11.07 7.05
N THR A 395 -11.50 -12.11 6.66
CA THR A 395 -10.96 -13.45 6.41
C THR A 395 -10.80 -13.69 4.92
N LEU A 396 -9.87 -14.58 4.53
CA LEU A 396 -9.73 -14.99 3.14
C LEU A 396 -11.01 -15.65 2.62
N ARG A 397 -11.62 -16.53 3.44
CA ARG A 397 -12.84 -17.25 3.14
C ARG A 397 -13.84 -17.17 4.27
N GLN A 398 -15.07 -17.59 3.98
CA GLN A 398 -16.12 -17.76 4.97
C GLN A 398 -15.70 -18.77 6.05
N ASP A 399 -15.71 -18.34 7.31
CA ASP A 399 -15.44 -19.18 8.48
C ASP A 399 -16.67 -19.20 9.39
N ASN A 400 -17.59 -20.13 9.14
CA ASN A 400 -18.87 -20.20 9.85
C ASN A 400 -18.69 -20.50 11.34
N LEU A 401 -17.68 -21.28 11.71
CA LEU A 401 -17.43 -21.64 13.11
C LEU A 401 -16.93 -20.43 13.90
N ARG A 402 -15.93 -19.68 13.38
CA ARG A 402 -15.47 -18.46 14.03
C ARG A 402 -16.52 -17.35 14.01
N THR A 403 -17.31 -17.26 12.94
CA THR A 403 -18.41 -16.29 12.86
C THR A 403 -19.44 -16.52 13.96
N GLU A 404 -19.82 -17.77 14.22
CA GLU A 404 -20.75 -18.09 15.31
C GLU A 404 -20.09 -17.97 16.69
N LEU A 405 -18.81 -18.34 16.82
CA LEU A 405 -18.05 -18.22 18.08
C LEU A 405 -17.97 -16.76 18.57
N TRP A 406 -17.73 -15.82 17.66
CA TRP A 406 -17.57 -14.39 17.96
C TRP A 406 -18.81 -13.57 17.66
N LYS A 407 -19.96 -14.23 17.58
CA LYS A 407 -21.23 -13.58 17.28
C LYS A 407 -21.53 -12.51 18.33
N ASN A 408 -21.90 -11.32 17.84
CA ASN A 408 -22.12 -10.10 18.62
C ASN A 408 -20.86 -9.39 19.12
N ASP A 409 -19.69 -10.01 19.04
CA ASP A 409 -18.42 -9.43 19.47
C ASP A 409 -17.60 -8.89 18.29
N PHE A 410 -17.54 -9.66 17.20
CA PHE A 410 -16.88 -9.27 15.94
C PHE A 410 -17.76 -9.55 14.73
N ASP A 411 -17.65 -8.68 13.72
CA ASP A 411 -18.16 -8.96 12.37
C ASP A 411 -17.12 -9.76 11.59
N TYR A 412 -17.47 -10.93 11.08
CA TYR A 412 -16.61 -11.68 10.16
C TYR A 412 -17.04 -11.39 8.72
N VAL A 413 -16.08 -10.94 7.90
CA VAL A 413 -16.30 -10.63 6.49
C VAL A 413 -15.32 -11.44 5.66
N ALA A 414 -15.85 -12.38 4.88
CA ALA A 414 -15.06 -13.10 3.90
C ALA A 414 -14.76 -12.20 2.70
N ALA A 415 -13.49 -12.17 2.29
CA ALA A 415 -13.07 -11.47 1.08
C ALA A 415 -13.32 -12.29 -0.19
N SER A 416 -13.37 -13.63 -0.07
CA SER A 416 -13.49 -14.55 -1.20
C SER A 416 -14.42 -15.72 -0.90
N GLU A 417 -15.03 -16.23 -1.96
CA GLU A 417 -15.71 -17.54 -2.00
C GLU A 417 -14.86 -18.61 -2.69
N ALA A 418 -13.66 -18.28 -3.17
CA ALA A 418 -12.79 -19.19 -3.91
C ALA A 418 -12.18 -20.26 -3.00
N ASP A 419 -12.12 -21.50 -3.49
CA ASP A 419 -11.61 -22.66 -2.73
C ASP A 419 -10.08 -22.68 -2.58
N ASN A 420 -9.33 -21.99 -3.45
CA ASN A 420 -7.86 -22.02 -3.45
C ASN A 420 -7.25 -20.77 -2.82
N ASP A 421 -6.14 -20.91 -2.09
CA ASP A 421 -5.59 -19.85 -1.22
C ASP A 421 -5.08 -18.66 -2.03
N SER A 422 -4.47 -18.93 -3.18
CA SER A 422 -3.91 -17.89 -4.06
C SER A 422 -5.00 -17.00 -4.67
N ALA A 423 -6.14 -17.57 -5.08
CA ALA A 423 -7.27 -16.80 -5.58
C ALA A 423 -7.93 -16.00 -4.46
N ALA A 424 -8.14 -16.62 -3.29
CA ALA A 424 -8.70 -15.91 -2.14
C ALA A 424 -7.80 -14.75 -1.66
N ALA A 425 -6.47 -14.90 -1.75
CA ALA A 425 -5.53 -13.82 -1.47
C ALA A 425 -5.65 -12.67 -2.48
N ARG A 426 -5.83 -12.97 -3.77
CA ARG A 426 -6.09 -11.95 -4.80
C ARG A 426 -7.43 -11.24 -4.59
N ASP A 427 -8.48 -11.97 -4.23
CA ASP A 427 -9.78 -11.38 -3.93
C ASP A 427 -9.72 -10.48 -2.69
N LEU A 428 -8.89 -10.81 -1.70
CA LEU A 428 -8.56 -9.90 -0.60
C LEU A 428 -7.88 -8.62 -1.09
N GLU A 429 -6.93 -8.69 -2.04
CA GLU A 429 -6.35 -7.49 -2.65
C GLU A 429 -7.44 -6.63 -3.33
N ILE A 430 -8.35 -7.25 -4.09
CA ILE A 430 -9.47 -6.54 -4.75
C ILE A 430 -10.43 -5.93 -3.72
N PHE A 431 -10.73 -6.64 -2.63
CA PHE A 431 -11.55 -6.15 -1.53
C PHE A 431 -10.94 -4.90 -0.88
N LEU A 432 -9.64 -4.96 -0.56
CA LEU A 432 -8.90 -3.84 0.04
C LEU A 432 -8.79 -2.64 -0.92
N ASP A 433 -8.67 -2.89 -2.22
CA ASP A 433 -8.66 -1.86 -3.25
C ASP A 433 -10.02 -1.18 -3.42
N ASN A 434 -11.11 -1.94 -3.37
CA ASN A 434 -12.45 -1.36 -3.32
C ASN A 434 -12.67 -0.51 -2.07
N LEU A 435 -12.16 -0.93 -0.91
CA LEU A 435 -12.15 -0.08 0.28
C LEU A 435 -11.36 1.21 0.04
N ALA A 436 -10.16 1.13 -0.53
CA ALA A 436 -9.32 2.29 -0.81
C ALA A 436 -10.00 3.30 -1.76
N ILE A 437 -10.74 2.83 -2.78
CA ILE A 437 -11.55 3.68 -3.66
C ILE A 437 -12.60 4.48 -2.86
N LEU A 438 -13.29 3.80 -1.93
CA LEU A 438 -14.41 4.38 -1.18
C LEU A 438 -13.98 5.21 0.04
N THR A 439 -12.78 5.01 0.57
CA THR A 439 -12.28 5.75 1.74
C THR A 439 -11.43 6.97 1.37
N THR A 440 -10.96 7.08 0.13
CA THR A 440 -10.18 8.24 -0.34
C THR A 440 -11.06 9.49 -0.48
N VAL A 441 -11.32 10.20 0.61
CA VAL A 441 -12.20 11.39 0.62
C VAL A 441 -11.47 12.69 0.30
N ASP A 442 -10.16 12.75 0.56
CA ASP A 442 -9.36 13.94 0.31
C ASP A 442 -9.24 14.21 -1.20
N THR A 443 -9.46 15.47 -1.59
CA THR A 443 -9.36 15.94 -2.98
C THR A 443 -8.28 17.02 -3.14
N PRO A 444 -6.99 16.70 -2.90
CA PRO A 444 -5.91 17.68 -2.93
C PRO A 444 -5.59 18.23 -4.33
N TYR A 445 -6.35 17.83 -5.34
CA TYR A 445 -6.28 18.32 -6.70
C TYR A 445 -7.40 19.30 -7.07
N LEU A 446 -8.41 19.50 -6.21
CA LEU A 446 -9.67 20.19 -6.55
C LEU A 446 -9.45 21.61 -7.11
N LEU A 447 -8.47 22.33 -6.57
CA LEU A 447 -8.14 23.70 -6.98
C LEU A 447 -6.95 23.77 -7.94
N ASP A 448 -6.35 22.65 -8.32
CA ASP A 448 -5.28 22.62 -9.33
C ASP A 448 -5.89 22.58 -10.74
N VAL A 449 -5.59 23.62 -11.53
CA VAL A 449 -6.08 23.81 -12.91
C VAL A 449 -5.78 22.62 -13.83
N ASN A 450 -4.74 21.85 -13.52
CA ASN A 450 -4.31 20.68 -14.30
C ASN A 450 -5.33 19.51 -14.20
N TYR A 451 -6.20 19.52 -13.20
CA TYR A 451 -7.20 18.48 -12.94
C TYR A 451 -8.63 18.94 -13.28
N SER A 452 -8.80 20.12 -13.87
CA SER A 452 -10.12 20.66 -14.26
C SER A 452 -10.96 19.71 -15.12
N GLY A 453 -10.32 18.83 -15.90
CA GLY A 453 -11.00 17.78 -16.67
C GLY A 453 -11.70 16.68 -15.85
N LEU A 454 -11.56 16.67 -14.53
CA LEU A 454 -12.28 15.77 -13.62
C LEU A 454 -13.49 16.45 -12.96
N LEU A 455 -13.65 17.75 -13.15
CA LEU A 455 -14.69 18.55 -12.53
C LEU A 455 -15.79 18.84 -13.55
N ASP A 456 -17.03 18.95 -13.08
CA ASP A 456 -18.14 19.42 -13.90
C ASP A 456 -18.15 20.96 -14.05
N GLY A 457 -19.09 21.50 -14.85
CA GLY A 457 -19.14 22.93 -15.16
C GLY A 457 -19.38 23.83 -13.94
N GLU A 458 -20.18 23.39 -12.97
CA GLU A 458 -20.45 24.14 -11.74
C GLU A 458 -19.25 24.07 -10.79
N GLU A 459 -18.64 22.89 -10.68
CA GLU A 459 -17.42 22.67 -9.91
C GLU A 459 -16.23 23.49 -10.44
N ILE A 460 -16.08 23.61 -11.77
CA ILE A 460 -15.04 24.46 -12.38
C ILE A 460 -15.22 25.92 -11.97
N ALA A 461 -16.44 26.46 -12.06
CA ALA A 461 -16.73 27.85 -11.69
C ALA A 461 -16.49 28.10 -10.18
N LEU A 462 -16.83 27.13 -9.33
CA LEU A 462 -16.53 27.18 -7.90
C LEU A 462 -15.01 27.14 -7.64
N ALA A 463 -14.28 26.23 -8.30
CA ALA A 463 -12.83 26.11 -8.17
C ALA A 463 -12.10 27.37 -8.65
N ASP A 464 -12.57 28.00 -9.74
CA ASP A 464 -12.08 29.31 -10.21
C ASP A 464 -12.25 30.39 -9.12
N SER A 465 -13.44 30.48 -8.54
CA SER A 465 -13.76 31.45 -7.49
C SER A 465 -12.89 31.23 -6.24
N LEU A 466 -12.71 29.99 -5.81
CA LEU A 466 -11.86 29.65 -4.66
C LEU A 466 -10.37 29.90 -4.94
N ARG A 467 -9.92 29.74 -6.19
CA ARG A 467 -8.56 30.14 -6.60
C ARG A 467 -8.36 31.65 -6.51
N GLU A 468 -9.35 32.46 -6.88
CA GLU A 468 -9.28 33.91 -6.69
C GLU A 468 -9.27 34.29 -5.21
N VAL A 469 -10.10 33.65 -4.38
CA VAL A 469 -10.04 33.81 -2.92
C VAL A 469 -8.64 33.47 -2.37
N ALA A 470 -8.03 32.37 -2.84
CA ALA A 470 -6.67 32.00 -2.43
C ALA A 470 -5.64 33.07 -2.80
N LYS A 471 -5.77 33.72 -3.98
CA LYS A 471 -4.91 34.84 -4.38
C LYS A 471 -5.11 36.06 -3.48
N ILE A 472 -6.36 36.38 -3.13
CA ILE A 472 -6.69 37.50 -2.23
C ILE A 472 -6.10 37.26 -0.85
N VAL A 473 -6.29 36.08 -0.26
CA VAL A 473 -5.75 35.75 1.08
C VAL A 473 -4.21 35.88 1.09
N ARG A 474 -3.53 35.41 0.03
CA ARG A 474 -2.08 35.52 -0.14
C ARG A 474 -1.57 36.94 -0.42
N SER A 475 -2.42 37.87 -0.82
CA SER A 475 -2.02 39.27 -1.02
C SER A 475 -2.22 40.12 0.23
N LEU A 476 -2.92 39.61 1.25
CA LEU A 476 -3.09 40.29 2.53
C LEU A 476 -1.73 40.50 3.24
N PRO A 477 -1.58 41.61 4.01
CA PRO A 477 -0.48 41.79 4.93
C PRO A 477 -0.39 40.63 5.93
N GLU A 478 0.82 40.28 6.39
CA GLU A 478 1.10 39.12 7.25
C GLU A 478 0.19 39.08 8.50
N SER A 479 0.08 40.20 9.22
CA SER A 479 -0.78 40.33 10.41
C SER A 479 -2.28 40.10 10.15
N SER A 480 -2.73 40.33 8.92
CA SER A 480 -4.10 40.04 8.50
C SER A 480 -4.25 38.61 7.99
N ARG A 481 -3.23 38.07 7.31
CA ARG A 481 -3.20 36.71 6.77
C ARG A 481 -3.24 35.65 7.87
N GLU A 482 -2.58 35.88 9.00
CA GLU A 482 -2.62 34.97 10.16
C GLU A 482 -4.05 34.65 10.61
N ARG A 483 -4.97 35.64 10.57
CA ARG A 483 -6.39 35.46 10.91
C ARG A 483 -7.12 34.52 9.95
N TRP A 484 -6.61 34.38 8.73
CA TRP A 484 -7.14 33.51 7.68
C TRP A 484 -6.34 32.21 7.53
N GLY A 485 -5.40 31.91 8.43
CA GLY A 485 -4.49 30.76 8.31
C GLY A 485 -5.21 29.42 8.12
N VAL A 486 -6.36 29.22 8.76
CA VAL A 486 -7.19 28.01 8.60
C VAL A 486 -7.74 27.90 7.17
N LEU A 487 -8.25 29.00 6.61
CA LEU A 487 -8.75 29.03 5.23
C LEU A 487 -7.61 28.86 4.23
N GLU A 488 -6.48 29.55 4.43
CA GLU A 488 -5.30 29.43 3.59
C GLU A 488 -4.78 27.98 3.57
N ALA A 489 -4.65 27.35 4.73
CA ALA A 489 -4.23 25.96 4.85
C ALA A 489 -5.22 24.99 4.18
N THR A 490 -6.52 25.29 4.24
CA THR A 490 -7.55 24.48 3.58
C THR A 490 -7.47 24.62 2.06
N LEU A 491 -7.41 25.84 1.53
CA LEU A 491 -7.25 26.11 0.10
C LEU A 491 -5.95 25.50 -0.45
N HIS A 492 -4.87 25.57 0.33
CA HIS A 492 -3.61 24.92 0.01
C HIS A 492 -3.74 23.40 -0.04
N ARG A 493 -4.39 22.79 0.96
CA ARG A 493 -4.65 21.34 1.00
C ARG A 493 -5.47 20.87 -0.19
N LEU A 494 -6.39 21.70 -0.69
CA LEU A 494 -7.20 21.44 -1.88
C LEU A 494 -6.46 21.69 -3.21
N GLY A 495 -5.18 22.08 -3.18
CA GLY A 495 -4.36 22.21 -4.39
C GLY A 495 -4.27 23.61 -4.99
N ALA A 496 -4.64 24.68 -4.26
CA ALA A 496 -4.57 26.05 -4.78
C ALA A 496 -3.13 26.59 -4.99
N GLU A 497 -2.09 25.77 -4.89
CA GLU A 497 -0.70 26.18 -5.05
C GLU A 497 -0.44 26.76 -6.44
N THR A 498 0.21 27.93 -6.49
CA THR A 498 0.77 28.46 -7.72
C THR A 498 2.19 27.96 -7.86
N ARG A 499 2.42 26.80 -8.49
CA ARG A 499 3.77 26.56 -9.02
C ARG A 499 4.00 27.59 -10.12
N PRO A 500 5.01 28.47 -10.02
CA PRO A 500 5.36 29.31 -11.15
C PRO A 500 5.70 28.38 -12.32
N MET A 501 5.05 28.58 -13.47
CA MET A 501 5.50 27.97 -14.73
C MET A 501 6.98 28.29 -14.85
N ARG A 502 7.86 27.28 -14.67
CA ARG A 502 9.27 27.41 -15.02
C ARG A 502 9.30 27.71 -16.51
N ARG A 503 9.45 28.99 -16.87
CA ARG A 503 9.72 29.41 -18.25
C ARG A 503 10.86 28.55 -18.75
N ARG A 504 10.66 27.88 -19.89
CA ARG A 504 11.74 27.27 -20.67
C ARG A 504 12.85 28.32 -20.79
N ARG A 505 13.97 28.16 -20.08
CA ARG A 505 15.17 28.90 -20.45
C ARG A 505 15.58 28.33 -21.80
N GLY A 506 15.28 29.10 -22.85
CA GLY A 506 15.82 28.86 -24.17
C GLY A 506 17.33 28.75 -24.05
N VAL A 507 17.86 27.66 -24.60
CA VAL A 507 19.25 27.58 -25.01
C VAL A 507 19.41 28.62 -26.10
N ASN A 508 19.98 29.78 -25.75
CA ASN A 508 20.79 30.66 -26.59
C ASN A 508 21.15 31.90 -25.78
N ASP A 509 22.35 31.91 -25.23
CA ASP A 509 23.25 33.06 -25.22
C ASP A 509 24.56 32.67 -24.52
N ARG A 510 25.41 31.98 -25.28
CA ARG A 510 26.87 32.00 -25.11
C ARG A 510 27.50 32.10 -26.50
N ALA A 511 27.41 33.29 -27.09
CA ALA A 511 28.22 33.69 -28.22
C ALA A 511 28.41 35.21 -28.17
N ASN A 512 29.43 35.66 -27.42
CA ASN A 512 30.28 36.82 -27.75
C ASN A 512 31.04 37.30 -26.52
N ILE A 513 32.19 36.68 -26.24
CA ILE A 513 33.34 37.41 -25.69
C ILE A 513 34.60 36.84 -26.37
N SER A 514 34.87 37.31 -27.58
CA SER A 514 36.23 37.37 -28.14
C SER A 514 36.24 38.37 -29.29
N ARG A 515 36.65 39.62 -29.01
CA ARG A 515 37.63 40.40 -29.79
C ARG A 515 37.67 41.87 -29.32
N SER A 516 38.90 42.37 -29.28
CA SER A 516 39.38 43.77 -29.25
C SER A 516 39.11 44.61 -27.99
N GLY A 517 40.21 44.88 -27.28
CA GLY A 517 40.34 45.79 -26.14
C GLY A 517 41.63 45.47 -25.39
#